data_AF-A0A699UDR4-F1
#
_entry.id   AF-A0A699UDR4-F1
#
_cell.length_a   1.000
_cell.length_b   1.000
_cell.length_c   1.000
_cell.angle_alpha   90.00
_cell.angle_beta   90.00
_cell.angle_gamma   90.00
#
_symmetry.space_group_name_H-M   'P 1'
#
loop_
_entity.id
_entity.type
_entity.pdbx_description
1 polymer ?
#
loop_
_entity_poly.entity_id
_entity_poly.type
_entity_poly.pdbx_seq_one_letter_code
_entity_poly.pdbx_strand_id
1 'polypeptide(L)' 'LPKFKYHKEHLCPSCEQGKSKRASHPPKPVPNSRQRLHLLHMDLCGPMRIASINGKRYVLVIVDD' A
#
# COMPACT_ATOMS: atom_id res chain seq x y z
N LEU A 1 46.30 16.41 -3.90
CA LEU A 1 44.86 16.09 -3.81
C LEU A 1 44.30 16.62 -2.50
N PRO A 2 43.23 17.44 -2.49
CA PRO A 2 42.64 17.92 -1.24
C PRO A 2 42.08 16.75 -0.44
N LYS A 3 42.50 16.62 0.83
CA LYS A 3 42.00 15.58 1.74
C LYS A 3 40.64 16.02 2.28
N PHE A 4 39.56 15.54 1.69
CA PHE A 4 38.22 15.80 2.21
C PHE A 4 38.04 15.05 3.54
N LYS A 5 37.82 15.78 4.63
CA LYS A 5 37.50 15.19 5.94
C LYS A 5 35.98 15.01 6.02
N TYR A 6 35.52 13.77 5.95
CA TYR A 6 34.11 13.44 6.13
C TYR A 6 33.75 13.53 7.61
N HIS A 7 33.09 14.61 8.01
CA HIS A 7 32.51 14.73 9.35
C HIS A 7 31.16 14.00 9.38
N LYS A 8 31.15 12.79 9.97
CA LYS A 8 29.96 11.92 10.13
C LYS A 8 28.80 12.59 10.87
N GLU A 9 29.07 13.67 11.61
CA GLU A 9 28.11 14.36 12.48
C GLU A 9 27.19 15.32 11.71
N HIS A 10 27.51 15.65 10.46
CA HIS A 10 26.70 16.49 9.59
C HIS A 10 26.21 15.69 8.39
N LEU A 11 25.29 14.76 8.63
CA LEU A 11 24.53 14.13 7.55
C LEU A 11 23.68 15.19 6.85
N CYS A 12 23.77 15.24 5.52
CA CYS A 12 22.97 16.14 4.71
C CYS A 12 21.47 15.77 4.86
N PRO A 13 20.60 16.69 5.29
CA PRO A 13 19.17 16.41 5.51
C PRO A 13 18.49 15.85 4.25
N SER A 14 18.83 16.38 3.07
CA SER A 14 18.30 15.89 1.78
C SER A 14 18.73 14.46 1.47
N CYS A 15 19.94 14.07 1.88
CA CYS A 15 20.45 12.71 1.70
C CYS A 15 19.77 11.72 2.66
N GLU A 16 19.44 12.13 3.88
CA GLU A 16 18.70 11.29 4.83
C GLU A 16 17.27 11.07 4.35
N GLN A 17 16.58 12.13 3.92
CA GLN A 17 15.23 12.02 3.40
C GLN A 17 15.18 11.16 2.13
N GLY A 18 16.13 11.35 1.21
CA GLY A 18 16.21 10.55 -0.03
C GLY A 18 16.58 9.08 0.19
N LYS A 19 17.20 8.74 1.33
CA LYS A 19 17.55 7.36 1.71
C LYS A 19 16.61 6.76 2.75
N SER A 20 15.54 7.47 3.10
CA SER A 20 14.56 6.97 4.06
C SER A 20 13.89 5.71 3.52
N LYS A 21 13.95 4.64 4.30
CA LYS A 21 13.17 3.43 4.05
C LYS A 21 11.86 3.55 4.80
N ARG A 22 10.75 3.28 4.12
CA ARG A 22 9.46 3.11 4.82
C ARG A 22 9.60 1.94 5.79
N ALA A 23 9.17 2.13 7.03
CA ALA A 23 9.06 1.03 7.98
C ALA A 23 8.15 -0.07 7.42
N SER A 24 8.43 -1.32 7.75
CA SER A 24 7.56 -2.43 7.37
C SER A 24 6.20 -2.27 8.04
N HIS A 25 5.14 -2.59 7.30
CA HIS A 25 3.81 -2.71 7.90
C HIS A 25 3.80 -3.91 8.87
N PRO A 26 3.14 -3.79 10.04
CA PRO A 26 2.91 -4.94 10.90
C PRO A 26 2.19 -6.05 10.12
N PRO A 27 2.50 -7.34 10.38
CA PRO A 27 1.75 -8.44 9.81
C PRO A 27 0.27 -8.31 10.20
N LYS A 28 -0.63 -8.66 9.28
CA LYS A 28 -2.06 -8.68 9.58
C LYS A 28 -2.32 -9.69 10.71
N PRO A 29 -3.20 -9.36 11.68
CA PRO A 29 -3.72 -10.35 12.61
C PRO A 29 -4.35 -11.50 11.82
N VAL A 30 -4.31 -12.71 12.38
CA VAL A 30 -5.06 -13.85 11.83
C VAL A 30 -6.54 -13.45 11.73
N PRO A 31 -7.24 -13.70 10.61
CA PRO A 31 -8.67 -13.41 10.50
C PRO A 31 -9.40 -13.98 11.72
N ASN A 32 -10.07 -13.12 12.49
CA ASN A 32 -10.78 -13.49 13.71
C ASN A 32 -12.31 -13.43 13.48
N SER A 33 -12.75 -13.61 12.24
CA SER A 33 -14.16 -13.74 11.90
C SER A 33 -14.68 -15.08 12.42
N ARG A 34 -15.05 -15.11 13.71
CA ARG A 34 -15.67 -16.29 14.34
C ARG A 34 -17.05 -16.61 13.76
N GLN A 35 -17.59 -15.73 12.90
CA GLN A 35 -18.91 -15.81 12.32
C GLN A 35 -18.83 -15.36 10.84
N ARG A 36 -19.65 -15.98 9.99
CA ARG A 36 -19.78 -15.58 8.57
C ARG A 36 -20.28 -14.14 8.48
N LEU A 37 -19.81 -13.39 7.49
CA LEU A 37 -20.18 -11.99 7.23
C LEU A 37 -19.82 -11.03 8.38
N HIS A 38 -18.87 -11.39 9.24
CA HIS A 38 -18.44 -10.53 10.35
C HIS A 38 -17.69 -9.30 9.84
N LEU A 39 -16.86 -9.47 8.80
CA LEU A 39 -16.08 -8.40 8.22
C LEU A 39 -16.07 -8.53 6.69
N LEU A 40 -16.66 -7.54 6.02
CA LEU A 40 -16.73 -7.48 4.56
C LEU A 40 -15.78 -6.42 4.02
N HIS A 41 -14.90 -6.85 3.11
CA HIS A 41 -14.11 -5.99 2.26
C HIS A 41 -14.86 -5.76 0.96
N MET A 42 -15.28 -4.51 0.72
CA MET A 42 -15.98 -4.11 -0.50
C MET A 42 -15.10 -3.16 -1.31
N ASP A 43 -15.01 -3.40 -2.62
CA ASP A 43 -14.25 -2.55 -3.54
C ASP A 43 -14.95 -2.43 -4.89
N LEU A 44 -14.67 -1.35 -5.62
CA LEU A 44 -15.20 -1.09 -6.95
C LEU A 44 -14.08 -1.12 -7.98
N CYS A 45 -14.06 -2.14 -8.82
CA CYS A 45 -13.14 -2.25 -9.93
C CYS A 45 -13.72 -1.61 -11.19
N GLY A 46 -13.09 -0.56 -11.72
CA GLY A 46 -13.47 0.07 -13.00
C GLY A 46 -12.98 1.52 -13.12
N PRO A 47 -13.32 2.25 -14.20
CA PRO A 47 -14.11 1.83 -15.36
C PRO A 47 -13.32 0.94 -16.33
N MET A 48 -13.89 -0.21 -16.68
CA MET A 48 -13.37 -1.10 -17.70
C MET A 48 -13.45 -0.46 -19.08
N ARG A 49 -12.42 -0.70 -19.89
CA ARG A 49 -12.35 -0.21 -21.27
C ARG A 49 -13.49 -0.76 -22.12
N ILE A 50 -13.82 -2.03 -21.91
CA ILE A 50 -14.92 -2.73 -22.60
C ILE A 50 -16.06 -2.89 -21.60
N ALA A 51 -17.27 -2.53 -22.03
CA ALA A 51 -18.46 -2.74 -21.22
C ALA A 51 -18.86 -4.22 -21.22
N SER A 52 -19.52 -4.66 -20.15
CA SER A 52 -20.20 -5.94 -20.12
C SER A 52 -21.30 -6.00 -21.19
N ILE A 53 -21.85 -7.18 -21.43
CA ILE A 53 -22.97 -7.40 -22.35
C ILE A 53 -24.14 -6.45 -22.03
N ASN A 54 -24.35 -6.13 -20.75
CA ASN A 54 -25.40 -5.21 -20.28
C ASN A 54 -24.92 -3.75 -20.12
N GLY A 55 -23.80 -3.38 -20.74
CA GLY A 55 -23.29 -2.02 -20.75
C GLY A 55 -22.62 -1.56 -19.44
N LYS A 56 -22.39 -2.44 -18.47
CA LYS A 56 -21.74 -2.06 -17.20
C LYS A 56 -20.22 -2.00 -17.38
N ARG A 57 -19.57 -1.00 -16.81
CA ARG A 57 -18.10 -0.85 -16.84
C ARG A 57 -17.43 -0.98 -15.48
N TYR A 58 -18.22 -1.22 -14.44
CA TYR A 58 -17.72 -1.38 -13.08
C TYR A 58 -18.15 -2.73 -12.52
N VAL A 59 -17.31 -3.31 -11.68
CA VAL A 59 -17.55 -4.55 -10.95
C VAL A 59 -17.44 -4.24 -9.46
N LEU A 60 -18.50 -4.56 -8.71
CA LEU A 60 -18.46 -4.53 -7.26
C LEU A 60 -17.89 -5.85 -6.75
N VAL A 61 -16.82 -5.78 -5.98
CA VAL A 61 -16.17 -6.93 -5.34
C VAL A 61 -16.55 -6.91 -3.86
N ILE A 62 -17.02 -8.04 -3.34
CA ILE A 62 -17.33 -8.23 -1.92
C ILE A 62 -16.61 -9.50 -1.46
N VAL A 63 -15.78 -9.37 -0.43
CA VAL A 63 -15.00 -10.45 0.16
C VAL A 63 -15.31 -10.51 1.65
N ASP A 64 -15.69 -11.68 2.15
CA ASP A 64 -15.78 -11.96 3.59
C ASP A 64 -14.38 -12.36 4.09
N ASP A 65 -13.97 -11.81 5.24
CA ASP A 65 -12.67 -12.08 5.88
C ASP A 65 -12.62 -13.43 6.59
#